data_AF-A0A952VQQ2-F1
#
_entry.id   AF-A0A952VQQ2-F1
#
_cell.length_a   1.000
_cell.length_b   1.000
_cell.length_c   1.000
_cell.angle_alpha   90.00
_cell.angle_beta   90.00
_cell.angle_gamma   90.00
#
_symmetry.space_group_name_H-M   'P 1'
#
loop_
_entity.id
_entity.type
_entity.pdbx_description
1 polymer ?
#
loop_
_entity_poly.entity_id
_entity_poly.type
_entity_poly.pdbx_seq_one_letter_code
_entity_poly.pdbx_strand_id
1 'polypeptide(L)'
;MAHHESAKVANSFNVIVATDCGSTTTKAILIEKIGDTYRQTYRGEAPTTVEAPFEDVTRGVLNAIAEIEELSGRKILDGDQIITPCRDEKTGVDIYISTSSAGGGLQMMVTGVVQNMTGESAQRAALGAGAIVIDVLAANDGRLPHEKIERIRTMRPDMILMAGGTDGGAVNHVVEMAEYVAAAEPRP
;
A
#
# COMPACT_ATOMS: atom_id res chain seq x y z
N MET A 1 -30.77 -35.50 -16.00
CA MET A 1 -29.65 -35.10 -15.12
C MET A 1 -29.55 -33.60 -15.20
N ALA A 2 -29.76 -32.92 -14.07
CA ALA A 2 -29.98 -31.48 -14.00
C ALA A 2 -28.70 -30.70 -14.29
N HIS A 3 -28.84 -29.69 -15.16
CA HIS A 3 -27.87 -28.62 -15.33
C HIS A 3 -27.78 -27.84 -14.02
N HIS A 4 -26.60 -27.85 -13.39
CA HIS A 4 -26.28 -26.94 -12.30
C HIS A 4 -25.49 -25.77 -12.89
N GLU A 5 -26.23 -24.76 -13.34
CA GLU A 5 -25.67 -23.47 -13.70
C GLU A 5 -25.46 -22.70 -12.40
N SER A 6 -24.22 -22.73 -11.88
CA SER A 6 -23.84 -21.90 -10.74
C SER A 6 -23.93 -20.43 -11.17
N ALA A 7 -25.01 -19.76 -10.76
CA ALA A 7 -25.13 -18.31 -10.88
C ALA A 7 -23.94 -17.65 -10.16
N LYS A 8 -22.97 -17.15 -10.94
CA LYS A 8 -21.99 -16.18 -10.46
C LYS A 8 -22.78 -14.95 -10.00
N VAL A 9 -22.86 -14.72 -8.70
CA VAL A 9 -23.26 -13.41 -8.18
C VAL A 9 -22.15 -12.44 -8.59
N ALA A 10 -22.33 -11.78 -9.73
CA ALA A 10 -21.51 -10.64 -10.10
C ALA A 10 -21.93 -9.49 -9.18
N ASN A 11 -21.20 -9.29 -8.08
CA ASN A 11 -21.33 -8.06 -7.30
C ASN A 11 -20.92 -6.89 -8.20
N SER A 12 -21.89 -6.27 -8.88
CA SER A 12 -21.65 -5.06 -9.64
C SER A 12 -21.66 -3.88 -8.68
N PHE A 13 -20.50 -3.27 -8.45
CA PHE A 13 -20.40 -2.02 -7.73
C PHE A 13 -21.05 -0.91 -8.57
N ASN A 14 -21.98 -0.14 -8.02
CA ASN A 14 -22.65 0.96 -8.72
C ASN A 14 -22.06 2.31 -8.31
N VAL A 15 -21.58 2.44 -7.07
CA VAL A 15 -20.98 3.66 -6.53
C VAL A 15 -19.62 3.33 -5.92
N ILE A 16 -18.57 3.92 -6.49
CA ILE A 16 -17.17 3.68 -6.11
C ILE A 16 -16.56 5.03 -5.76
N VAL A 17 -15.91 5.12 -4.60
CA VAL A 17 -15.01 6.23 -4.29
C VAL A 17 -13.58 5.75 -4.38
N ALA A 18 -12.77 6.48 -5.13
CA ALA A 18 -11.34 6.25 -5.21
C ALA A 18 -10.59 7.49 -4.76
N THR A 19 -9.55 7.32 -3.93
CA THR A 19 -8.66 8.41 -3.55
C THR A 19 -7.25 8.16 -4.01
N ASP A 20 -6.56 9.23 -4.42
CA ASP A 20 -5.14 9.23 -4.75
C ASP A 20 -4.43 10.27 -3.89
N CYS A 21 -3.63 9.79 -2.95
CA CYS A 21 -2.86 10.63 -2.03
C CYS A 21 -1.50 10.93 -2.67
N GLY A 22 -1.40 12.08 -3.36
CA GLY A 22 -0.12 12.59 -3.86
C GLY A 22 0.68 13.29 -2.76
N SER A 23 1.96 13.61 -3.02
CA SER A 23 2.83 14.33 -2.08
C SER A 23 2.29 15.70 -1.66
N THR A 24 1.58 16.39 -2.55
CA THR A 24 1.04 17.74 -2.28
C THR A 24 -0.48 17.75 -2.14
N THR A 25 -1.18 16.95 -2.95
CA THR A 25 -2.63 16.99 -3.03
C THR A 25 -3.21 15.58 -3.00
N THR A 26 -4.22 15.40 -2.16
CA THR A 26 -5.07 14.21 -2.16
C THR A 26 -6.26 14.50 -3.03
N LYS A 27 -6.53 13.62 -4.00
CA LYS A 27 -7.69 13.71 -4.88
C LYS A 27 -8.65 12.59 -4.54
N ALA A 28 -9.93 12.90 -4.48
CA ALA A 28 -11.00 11.93 -4.45
C ALA A 28 -11.76 12.00 -5.78
N ILE A 29 -12.24 10.86 -6.26
CA ILE A 29 -13.18 10.78 -7.38
C ILE A 29 -14.37 9.90 -7.01
N LEU A 30 -15.56 10.32 -7.45
CA LEU A 30 -16.78 9.52 -7.38
C LEU A 30 -17.02 8.91 -8.77
N ILE A 31 -17.11 7.59 -8.82
CA ILE A 31 -17.38 6.83 -10.03
C ILE A 31 -18.73 6.15 -9.85
N GLU A 32 -19.66 6.45 -10.73
CA GLU A 32 -21.02 5.92 -10.70
C GLU A 32 -21.35 5.15 -11.98
N LYS A 33 -22.14 4.09 -11.83
CA LYS A 33 -22.68 3.35 -12.97
C LYS A 33 -23.94 4.06 -13.47
N ILE A 34 -23.85 4.67 -14.65
CA ILE A 34 -24.95 5.32 -15.35
C ILE A 34 -25.32 4.48 -16.57
N GLY A 35 -26.49 3.83 -16.50
CA GLY A 35 -26.89 2.80 -17.46
C GLY A 35 -25.92 1.61 -17.41
N ASP A 36 -25.32 1.27 -18.54
CA ASP A 36 -24.35 0.17 -18.66
C ASP A 36 -22.87 0.63 -18.56
N THR A 37 -22.61 1.91 -18.26
CA THR A 37 -21.25 2.47 -18.25
C THR A 37 -20.88 3.09 -16.91
N TYR A 38 -19.60 2.99 -16.54
CA TYR A 38 -19.04 3.74 -15.43
C TYR A 38 -18.62 5.14 -15.87
N ARG A 39 -18.95 6.15 -15.06
CA ARG A 39 -18.59 7.55 -15.28
C ARG A 39 -17.98 8.11 -14.01
N GLN A 40 -16.87 8.83 -14.14
CA GLN A 40 -16.45 9.75 -13.08
C GLN A 40 -17.45 10.91 -13.07
N THR A 41 -18.24 11.04 -12.01
CA THR A 41 -19.30 12.04 -11.90
C THR A 41 -18.83 13.28 -11.15
N TYR A 42 -18.06 13.09 -10.08
CA TYR A 42 -17.53 14.18 -9.26
C TYR A 42 -16.07 13.96 -8.88
N ARG A 43 -15.39 15.05 -8.53
CA ARG A 43 -14.01 15.07 -8.06
C ARG A 43 -13.89 16.08 -6.93
N GLY A 44 -13.21 15.69 -5.86
CA GLY A 44 -12.77 16.57 -4.79
C GLY A 44 -11.26 16.52 -4.65
N GLU A 45 -10.69 17.55 -4.04
CA GLU A 45 -9.28 17.63 -3.71
C GLU A 45 -9.00 18.40 -2.43
N ALA A 46 -7.99 17.94 -1.70
CA ALA A 46 -7.53 18.62 -0.49
C ALA A 46 -6.00 18.57 -0.42
N PRO A 47 -5.37 19.52 0.29
CA PRO A 47 -3.96 19.39 0.64
C PRO A 47 -3.69 18.04 1.32
N THR A 48 -2.62 17.37 0.90
CA THR A 48 -2.17 16.16 1.58
C THR A 48 -1.58 16.50 2.95
N THR A 49 -1.92 15.69 3.95
CA THR A 49 -1.60 15.95 5.37
C THR A 49 -0.59 14.97 5.95
N VAL A 50 0.37 14.51 5.13
CA VAL A 50 1.45 13.58 5.54
C VAL A 50 2.54 14.26 6.37
N GLU A 51 2.72 15.57 6.22
CA GLU A 51 3.72 16.33 6.98
C GLU A 51 3.12 16.99 8.23
N ALA A 52 4.00 17.49 9.10
CA ALA A 52 3.62 18.33 10.23
C ALA A 52 2.79 19.55 9.75
N PRO A 53 1.80 20.00 10.54
CA PRO A 53 1.50 19.61 11.92
C PRO A 53 0.52 18.42 12.04
N PHE A 54 0.05 17.86 10.93
CA PHE A 54 -1.02 16.85 10.96
C PHE A 54 -0.46 15.43 11.08
N GLU A 55 0.60 15.10 10.32
CA GLU A 55 1.24 13.78 10.30
C GLU A 55 0.24 12.61 10.15
N ASP A 56 -0.85 12.84 9.42
CA ASP A 56 -1.96 11.91 9.24
C ASP A 56 -2.57 12.10 7.85
N VAL A 57 -2.21 11.22 6.91
CA VAL A 57 -2.70 11.24 5.52
C VAL A 57 -4.22 11.11 5.43
N THR A 58 -4.87 10.49 6.43
CA THR A 58 -6.31 10.23 6.40
C THR A 58 -7.11 11.53 6.47
N ARG A 59 -6.55 12.59 7.07
CA ARG A 59 -7.20 13.91 7.10
C ARG A 59 -7.35 14.50 5.69
N GLY A 60 -6.32 14.43 4.85
CA GLY A 60 -6.38 14.83 3.45
C GLY A 60 -7.40 14.02 2.65
N VAL A 61 -7.48 12.71 2.91
CA VAL A 61 -8.50 11.82 2.31
C VAL A 61 -9.90 12.24 2.69
N LEU A 62 -10.18 12.40 3.98
CA LEU A 62 -11.50 12.77 4.49
C LEU A 62 -11.94 14.14 3.96
N ASN A 63 -11.02 15.12 3.92
CA ASN A 63 -11.29 16.44 3.37
C ASN A 63 -11.63 16.37 1.86
N ALA A 64 -10.90 15.58 1.08
CA ALA A 64 -11.17 15.42 -0.36
C ALA A 64 -12.52 14.70 -0.61
N ILE A 65 -12.89 13.75 0.25
CA ILE A 65 -14.21 13.07 0.19
C ILE A 65 -15.33 14.03 0.60
N ALA A 66 -15.13 14.86 1.62
CA ALA A 66 -16.12 15.84 2.06
C ALA A 66 -16.50 16.83 0.94
N GLU A 67 -15.53 17.25 0.10
CA GLU A 67 -15.82 18.07 -1.08
C GLU A 67 -16.70 17.31 -2.10
N ILE A 68 -16.47 16.01 -2.30
CA ILE A 68 -17.37 15.19 -3.12
C ILE A 68 -18.77 15.11 -2.52
N GLU A 69 -18.91 14.97 -1.19
CA GLU A 69 -20.22 14.98 -0.54
C GLU A 69 -20.98 16.28 -0.82
N GLU A 70 -20.29 17.42 -0.74
CA GLU A 70 -20.86 18.74 -1.01
C GLU A 70 -21.30 18.89 -2.48
N LEU A 71 -20.44 18.46 -3.43
CA LEU A 71 -20.71 18.60 -4.87
C LEU A 71 -21.78 17.64 -5.38
N SER A 72 -21.79 16.40 -4.87
CA SER A 72 -22.72 15.34 -5.31
C SER A 72 -24.05 15.35 -4.55
N GLY A 73 -24.07 15.92 -3.34
CA GLY A 73 -25.19 15.80 -2.41
C GLY A 73 -25.42 14.38 -1.88
N ARG A 74 -24.45 13.47 -2.10
CA ARG A 74 -24.43 12.12 -1.52
C ARG A 74 -23.66 12.16 -0.20
N LYS A 75 -24.24 11.60 0.86
CA LYS A 75 -23.55 11.38 2.14
C LYS A 75 -22.68 10.12 2.06
N ILE A 76 -21.36 10.31 2.10
CA ILE A 76 -20.32 9.29 2.03
C ILE A 76 -19.69 9.04 3.41
N LEU A 77 -19.58 10.07 4.27
CA LEU A 77 -18.90 9.98 5.56
C LEU A 77 -19.87 9.95 6.75
N ASP A 78 -19.48 9.22 7.80
CA ASP A 78 -20.06 9.28 9.15
C ASP A 78 -18.93 9.52 10.15
N GLY A 79 -18.66 10.80 10.41
CA GLY A 79 -17.42 11.21 11.08
C GLY A 79 -16.20 10.89 10.21
N ASP A 80 -15.22 10.19 10.79
CA ASP A 80 -13.99 9.77 10.10
C ASP A 80 -14.15 8.42 9.36
N GLN A 81 -15.37 7.86 9.27
CA GLN A 81 -15.65 6.56 8.65
C GLN A 81 -16.40 6.70 7.33
N ILE A 82 -15.99 5.92 6.33
CA ILE A 82 -16.72 5.81 5.06
C ILE A 82 -17.90 4.88 5.24
N ILE A 83 -19.09 5.35 4.87
CA ILE A 83 -20.32 4.57 4.94
C ILE A 83 -20.30 3.52 3.83
N THR A 84 -20.19 2.24 4.19
CA THR A 84 -20.26 1.11 3.25
C THR A 84 -21.06 -0.05 3.86
N PRO A 85 -21.85 -0.80 3.07
CA PRO A 85 -22.18 -0.58 1.66
C PRO A 85 -23.11 0.63 1.46
N CYS A 86 -23.47 0.96 0.21
CA CYS A 86 -24.56 1.90 -0.07
C CYS A 86 -25.83 1.48 0.67
N ARG A 87 -26.49 2.46 1.31
CA ARG A 87 -27.78 2.26 1.99
C ARG A 87 -28.96 2.65 1.10
N ASP A 88 -28.78 3.72 0.32
CA ASP A 88 -29.78 4.26 -0.59
C ASP A 88 -29.11 5.07 -1.74
N GLU A 89 -29.91 5.73 -2.56
CA GLU A 89 -29.46 6.52 -3.71
C GLU A 89 -28.50 7.66 -3.35
N LYS A 90 -28.53 8.16 -2.11
CA LYS A 90 -27.72 9.31 -1.66
C LYS A 90 -26.87 9.01 -0.42
N THR A 91 -26.76 7.76 0.03
CA THR A 91 -26.00 7.43 1.24
C THR A 91 -25.11 6.20 1.05
N GLY A 92 -23.81 6.35 1.34
CA GLY A 92 -22.79 5.31 1.33
C GLY A 92 -22.00 5.15 0.03
N VAL A 93 -21.18 4.11 -0.06
CA VAL A 93 -20.50 3.66 -1.28
C VAL A 93 -20.44 2.14 -1.27
N ASP A 94 -20.43 1.51 -2.44
CA ASP A 94 -20.32 0.06 -2.51
C ASP A 94 -18.89 -0.41 -2.26
N ILE A 95 -17.91 0.41 -2.64
CA ILE A 95 -16.50 0.16 -2.38
C ILE A 95 -15.73 1.48 -2.32
N TYR A 96 -14.75 1.50 -1.42
CA TYR A 96 -13.73 2.54 -1.32
C TYR A 96 -12.36 1.94 -1.63
N ILE A 97 -11.58 2.61 -2.48
CA ILE A 97 -10.21 2.24 -2.80
C ILE A 97 -9.29 3.46 -2.66
N SER A 98 -8.02 3.24 -2.33
CA SER A 98 -7.04 4.33 -2.30
C SER A 98 -5.70 3.90 -2.89
N THR A 99 -5.04 4.85 -3.54
CA THR A 99 -3.61 4.84 -3.85
C THR A 99 -2.92 5.93 -3.05
N SER A 100 -1.65 5.73 -2.71
CA SER A 100 -0.86 6.75 -2.02
C SER A 100 0.59 6.69 -2.48
N SER A 101 1.14 7.86 -2.79
CA SER A 101 2.57 8.13 -3.02
C SER A 101 3.10 9.19 -2.05
N ALA A 102 2.26 9.64 -1.11
CA ALA A 102 2.51 10.81 -0.28
C ALA A 102 3.63 10.62 0.76
N GLY A 103 3.90 9.39 1.19
CA GLY A 103 4.95 9.09 2.18
C GLY A 103 6.39 9.21 1.66
N GLY A 104 6.59 9.65 0.41
CA GLY A 104 7.89 9.63 -0.26
C GLY A 104 8.23 8.27 -0.88
N GLY A 105 9.47 8.10 -1.31
CA GLY A 105 9.92 6.83 -1.86
C GLY A 105 10.20 5.84 -0.74
N LEU A 106 9.44 4.74 -0.72
CA LEU A 106 9.56 3.66 0.27
C LEU A 106 11.00 3.17 0.35
N GLN A 107 11.68 3.47 1.47
CA GLN A 107 13.06 3.07 1.69
C GLN A 107 13.11 1.61 2.11
N MET A 108 13.61 0.77 1.22
CA MET A 108 13.61 -0.66 1.40
C MET A 108 15.02 -1.20 1.59
N MET A 109 15.22 -2.00 2.63
CA MET A 109 16.39 -2.87 2.72
C MET A 109 16.04 -4.23 2.15
N VAL A 110 16.94 -4.80 1.35
CA VAL A 110 16.75 -6.11 0.75
C VAL A 110 17.68 -7.11 1.42
N THR A 111 17.19 -8.31 1.70
CA THR A 111 18.00 -9.42 2.21
C THR A 111 17.87 -10.64 1.29
N GLY A 112 18.95 -11.39 1.12
CA GLY A 112 18.98 -12.59 0.30
C GLY A 112 19.90 -13.67 0.87
N VAL A 113 19.70 -14.92 0.46
CA VAL A 113 20.63 -16.02 0.80
C VAL A 113 22.01 -15.78 0.20
N VAL A 114 22.08 -15.52 -1.10
CA VAL A 114 23.32 -15.26 -1.85
C VAL A 114 23.23 -13.90 -2.51
N GLN A 115 24.25 -13.06 -2.33
CA GLN A 115 24.28 -11.68 -2.82
C GLN A 115 24.02 -11.59 -4.33
N ASN A 116 24.81 -12.32 -5.12
CA ASN A 116 24.74 -12.30 -6.60
C ASN A 116 23.67 -13.24 -7.20
N MET A 117 22.67 -13.65 -6.41
CA MET A 117 21.56 -14.47 -6.89
C MET A 117 20.24 -13.98 -6.32
N THR A 118 19.90 -14.40 -5.10
CA THR A 118 18.64 -14.04 -4.44
C THR A 118 18.64 -12.58 -4.01
N GLY A 119 19.78 -12.05 -3.54
CA GLY A 119 19.91 -10.64 -3.18
C GLY A 119 19.73 -9.72 -4.40
N GLU A 120 20.45 -9.99 -5.48
CA GLU A 120 20.33 -9.25 -6.73
C GLU A 120 18.93 -9.36 -7.37
N SER A 121 18.33 -10.56 -7.35
CA SER A 121 16.97 -10.76 -7.86
C SER A 121 15.94 -9.96 -7.07
N ALA A 122 16.03 -9.97 -5.73
CA ALA A 122 15.16 -9.22 -4.85
C ALA A 122 15.36 -7.70 -4.98
N GLN A 123 16.61 -7.25 -5.14
CA GLN A 123 16.93 -5.85 -5.40
C GLN A 123 16.29 -5.38 -6.71
N ARG A 124 16.40 -6.15 -7.79
CA ARG A 124 15.76 -5.82 -9.07
C ARG A 124 14.23 -5.79 -8.96
N ALA A 125 13.64 -6.71 -8.19
CA ALA A 125 12.20 -6.71 -7.93
C ALA A 125 11.76 -5.46 -7.15
N ALA A 126 12.49 -5.09 -6.10
CA ALA A 126 12.24 -3.89 -5.30
C ALA A 126 12.35 -2.59 -6.12
N LEU A 127 13.43 -2.45 -6.90
CA LEU A 127 13.61 -1.32 -7.81
C LEU A 127 12.52 -1.26 -8.88
N GLY A 128 12.13 -2.40 -9.44
CA GLY A 128 11.03 -2.49 -10.41
C GLY A 128 9.67 -2.12 -9.83
N ALA A 129 9.47 -2.31 -8.53
CA ALA A 129 8.28 -1.88 -7.79
C ALA A 129 8.31 -0.39 -7.39
N GLY A 130 9.41 0.33 -7.69
CA GLY A 130 9.55 1.75 -7.37
C GLY A 130 10.07 2.06 -5.96
N ALA A 131 10.60 1.07 -5.24
CA ALA A 131 11.20 1.28 -3.93
C ALA A 131 12.60 1.92 -4.04
N ILE A 132 12.98 2.70 -3.04
CA ILE A 132 14.36 3.19 -2.87
C ILE A 132 15.13 2.11 -2.12
N VAL A 133 15.90 1.28 -2.84
CA VAL A 133 16.72 0.25 -2.18
C VAL A 133 17.94 0.90 -1.53
N ILE A 134 17.97 0.91 -0.19
CA ILE A 134 19.00 1.62 0.59
C ILE A 134 20.22 0.74 0.91
N ASP A 135 20.06 -0.59 0.98
CA ASP A 135 21.15 -1.56 1.09
C ASP A 135 20.66 -2.96 0.70
N VAL A 136 21.61 -3.84 0.38
CA VAL A 136 21.35 -5.27 0.11
C VAL A 136 22.26 -6.11 1.01
N LEU A 137 21.66 -6.88 1.90
CA LEU A 137 22.36 -7.82 2.78
C LEU A 137 22.24 -9.24 2.24
N ALA A 138 23.28 -10.03 2.44
CA ALA A 138 23.20 -11.47 2.18
C ALA A 138 24.03 -12.27 3.17
N ALA A 139 23.74 -13.57 3.31
CA ALA A 139 24.53 -14.44 4.19
C ALA A 139 26.02 -14.38 3.84
N ASN A 140 26.36 -14.28 2.55
CA ASN A 140 27.73 -14.28 2.03
C ASN A 140 28.26 -12.90 1.58
N ASP A 141 27.70 -11.78 2.03
CA ASP A 141 28.10 -10.42 1.63
C ASP A 141 29.43 -9.91 2.24
N GLY A 142 30.13 -10.76 2.99
CA GLY A 142 31.42 -10.47 3.62
C GLY A 142 31.36 -9.64 4.90
N ARG A 143 30.17 -9.15 5.31
CA ARG A 143 30.00 -8.40 6.56
C ARG A 143 29.81 -9.35 7.74
N LEU A 144 30.36 -8.98 8.89
CA LEU A 144 30.16 -9.70 10.14
C LEU A 144 28.71 -9.52 10.65
N PRO A 145 28.17 -10.46 11.44
CA PRO A 145 26.80 -10.39 11.94
C PRO A 145 26.44 -9.07 12.63
N HIS A 146 27.33 -8.56 13.50
CA HIS A 146 27.09 -7.29 14.19
C HIS A 146 27.08 -6.08 13.24
N GLU A 147 27.85 -6.11 12.14
CA GLU A 147 27.86 -5.04 11.15
C GLU A 147 26.55 -5.00 10.36
N LYS A 148 25.97 -6.17 10.06
CA LYS A 148 24.66 -6.29 9.42
C LYS A 148 23.55 -5.73 10.32
N ILE A 149 23.55 -6.12 11.60
CA ILE A 149 22.59 -5.63 12.61
C ILE A 149 22.70 -4.11 12.77
N GLU A 150 23.92 -3.58 12.93
CA GLU A 150 24.15 -2.13 13.03
C GLU A 150 23.73 -1.38 11.75
N ARG A 151 23.92 -1.98 10.56
CA ARG A 151 23.42 -1.41 9.30
C ARG A 151 21.90 -1.29 9.30
N ILE A 152 21.18 -2.36 9.63
CA ILE A 152 19.71 -2.34 9.70
C ILE A 152 19.24 -1.24 10.68
N ARG A 153 19.88 -1.15 11.86
CA ARG A 153 19.58 -0.14 12.89
C ARG A 153 19.83 1.29 12.44
N THR A 154 20.95 1.53 11.78
CA THR A 154 21.39 2.88 11.38
C THR A 154 20.59 3.37 10.19
N MET A 155 20.30 2.49 9.23
CA MET A 155 19.65 2.84 7.98
C MET A 155 18.13 3.06 8.13
N ARG A 156 17.51 2.52 9.19
CA ARG A 156 16.07 2.66 9.48
C ARG A 156 15.17 2.45 8.24
N PRO A 157 15.18 1.25 7.63
CA PRO A 157 14.33 0.99 6.49
C PRO A 157 12.84 1.03 6.86
N ASP A 158 12.02 1.64 6.00
CA ASP A 158 10.55 1.59 6.11
C ASP A 158 10.02 0.16 5.90
N MET A 159 10.71 -0.61 5.06
CA MET A 159 10.35 -1.99 4.70
C MET A 159 11.60 -2.85 4.51
N ILE A 160 11.50 -4.13 4.89
CA ILE A 160 12.54 -5.12 4.62
C ILE A 160 11.97 -6.21 3.71
N LEU A 161 12.56 -6.38 2.52
CA LEU A 161 12.23 -7.46 1.60
C LEU A 161 13.22 -8.61 1.79
N MET A 162 12.72 -9.81 2.08
CA MET A 162 13.55 -10.99 2.30
C MET A 162 13.31 -12.04 1.23
N ALA A 163 14.37 -12.40 0.50
CA ALA A 163 14.33 -13.41 -0.54
C ALA A 163 15.08 -14.69 -0.12
N GLY A 164 14.36 -15.81 -0.15
CA GLY A 164 14.87 -17.13 0.16
C GLY A 164 15.27 -17.96 -1.06
N GLY A 165 15.51 -19.26 -0.81
CA GLY A 165 15.64 -20.26 -1.87
C GLY A 165 14.28 -20.71 -2.42
N THR A 166 14.30 -21.56 -3.45
CA THR A 166 13.10 -22.20 -4.01
C THR A 166 12.77 -23.49 -3.26
N ASP A 167 11.50 -23.91 -3.28
CA ASP A 167 11.04 -25.25 -2.88
C ASP A 167 11.52 -25.74 -1.50
N GLY A 168 11.54 -24.86 -0.49
CA GLY A 168 11.97 -25.19 0.87
C GLY A 168 13.49 -25.27 1.06
N GLY A 169 14.27 -24.86 0.05
CA GLY A 169 15.71 -24.72 0.14
C GLY A 169 16.16 -23.49 0.91
N ALA A 170 17.39 -23.56 1.44
CA ALA A 170 18.09 -22.45 2.12
C ALA A 170 17.36 -21.82 3.33
N VAL A 171 16.43 -22.55 3.97
CA VAL A 171 15.68 -22.09 5.15
C VAL A 171 16.61 -21.54 6.24
N ASN A 172 17.70 -22.24 6.56
CA ASN A 172 18.62 -21.80 7.61
C ASN A 172 19.20 -20.39 7.34
N HIS A 173 19.54 -20.07 6.10
CA HIS A 173 20.08 -18.75 5.76
C HIS A 173 19.01 -17.66 5.78
N VAL A 174 17.77 -17.99 5.44
CA VAL A 174 16.64 -17.06 5.54
C VAL A 174 16.33 -16.77 7.02
N VAL A 175 16.32 -17.81 7.85
CA VAL A 175 16.16 -17.68 9.31
C VAL A 175 17.29 -16.85 9.90
N GLU A 176 18.54 -17.09 9.49
CA GLU A 176 19.69 -16.29 9.93
C GLU A 176 19.52 -14.79 9.59
N MET A 177 19.09 -14.45 8.36
CA MET A 177 18.80 -13.06 8.02
C MET A 177 17.65 -12.49 8.87
N ALA A 178 16.63 -13.29 9.15
CA ALA A 178 15.52 -12.89 10.00
C ALA A 178 15.96 -12.66 11.46
N GLU A 179 16.90 -13.45 11.97
CA GLU A 179 17.50 -13.24 13.29
C GLU A 179 18.28 -11.92 13.35
N TYR A 180 19.00 -11.55 12.29
CA TYR A 180 19.68 -10.24 12.22
C TYR A 180 18.70 -9.08 12.19
N VAL A 181 17.59 -9.21 11.44
CA VAL A 181 16.51 -8.22 11.44
C VAL A 181 15.85 -8.09 12.81
N ALA A 182 15.56 -9.22 13.47
CA ALA A 182 14.97 -9.24 14.80
C ALA A 182 15.90 -8.59 15.84
N ALA A 183 17.19 -8.93 15.81
CA ALA A 183 18.20 -8.36 16.70
C ALA A 183 18.45 -6.86 16.45
N ALA A 184 18.15 -6.37 15.25
CA ALA A 184 18.27 -4.96 14.92
C ALA A 184 17.12 -4.11 15.49
N GLU A 185 15.96 -4.68 15.83
CA GLU A 185 14.78 -3.91 16.26
C GLU A 185 14.54 -2.64 15.41
N PRO A 186 14.44 -2.74 14.08
CA PRO A 186 14.31 -1.58 13.22
C PRO A 186 13.07 -0.77 13.59
N ARG A 187 13.24 0.55 13.68
CA ARG A 187 12.16 1.51 13.88
C ARG A 187 12.12 2.44 12.66
N PRO A 188 10.95 2.59 12.01
CA PRO A 188 10.73 3.63 11.02
C PRO A 188 11.10 5.01 11.59
#